data_AF-A0A7H8XG48-F1
#
_entry.id   AF-A0A7H8XG48-F1
#
_cell.length_a   1.000
_cell.length_b   1.000
_cell.length_c   1.000
_cell.angle_alpha   90.00
_cell.angle_beta   90.00
_cell.angle_gamma   90.00
#
_symmetry.space_group_name_H-M   'P 1'
#
loop_
_entity.id
_entity.type
_entity.pdbx_description
1 polymer ?
#
loop_
_entity_poly.entity_id
_entity_poly.type
_entity_poly.pdbx_seq_one_letter_code
_entity_poly.pdbx_strand_id
1 'polypeptide(L)'
;MSEDQSDAAAIITELLDPGLSPQAFRADQTTPVQATAWLGGSDALQQLGLRPGAPVHAPDLTHVLLGRHARSGVRVLPDPALYNLVYLAPRSLSMAWTQLDAAAQIAIEEAARTGIHRMLEHLMRCVPLIDGVRPARSFVAALVSHAVGTRSAAAGPIPPMLHVHCCLFAVQDEDGALTQPDEPALADDDVQRECDALVETHLANRLVALGYRVRNTAGAVTGHSFELDGVPQSLLDNEDFWRNTGCATAGG
;
A
#
# COMPACT_ATOMS: atom_id res chain seq x y z
N MET A 1 14.76 -7.51 24.49
CA MET A 1 13.89 -6.73 23.60
C MET A 1 12.57 -6.55 24.32
N SER A 2 12.02 -5.33 24.34
CA SER A 2 10.64 -5.11 24.79
C SER A 2 9.67 -5.73 23.77
N GLU A 3 8.44 -6.01 24.19
CA GLU A 3 7.36 -6.57 23.35
C GLU A 3 7.15 -5.70 22.08
N ASP A 4 7.05 -4.38 22.23
CA ASP A 4 6.96 -3.42 21.11
C ASP A 4 8.12 -3.51 20.09
N GLN A 5 9.33 -3.88 20.54
CA GLN A 5 10.49 -4.04 19.63
C GLN A 5 10.43 -5.37 18.87
N SER A 6 9.83 -6.40 19.48
CA SER A 6 9.61 -7.69 18.85
C SER A 6 8.59 -7.57 17.74
N ASP A 7 7.49 -6.85 17.99
CA ASP A 7 6.41 -6.66 17.02
C ASP A 7 6.85 -5.79 15.85
N ALA A 8 7.59 -4.71 16.12
CA ALA A 8 8.17 -3.87 15.08
C ALA A 8 9.13 -4.67 14.17
N ALA A 9 9.96 -5.54 14.74
CA ALA A 9 10.89 -6.37 13.95
C ALA A 9 10.16 -7.38 13.06
N ALA A 10 9.06 -7.98 13.54
CA ALA A 10 8.23 -8.88 12.75
C ALA A 10 7.58 -8.15 11.56
N ILE A 11 6.92 -7.00 11.83
CA ILE A 11 6.31 -6.16 10.80
C ILE A 11 7.34 -5.79 9.72
N ILE A 12 8.53 -5.33 10.12
CA ILE A 12 9.58 -4.92 9.18
C ILE A 12 10.06 -6.09 8.32
N THR A 13 10.27 -7.25 8.95
CA THR A 13 10.76 -8.46 8.25
C THR A 13 9.78 -8.94 7.20
N GLU A 14 8.49 -8.79 7.45
CA GLU A 14 7.46 -9.16 6.49
C GLU A 14 7.23 -8.08 5.44
N LEU A 15 7.08 -6.83 5.86
CA LEU A 15 6.79 -5.72 4.97
C LEU A 15 7.95 -5.44 4.00
N LEU A 16 9.19 -5.46 4.46
CA LEU A 16 10.36 -5.14 3.63
C LEU A 16 11.04 -6.38 3.02
N ASP A 17 10.35 -7.52 2.97
CA ASP A 17 10.89 -8.73 2.35
C ASP A 17 11.10 -8.53 0.84
N PRO A 18 12.34 -8.56 0.33
CA PRO A 18 12.60 -8.39 -1.09
C PRO A 18 11.97 -9.50 -1.93
N GLY A 19 11.76 -10.70 -1.38
CA GLY A 19 11.12 -11.82 -2.06
C GLY A 19 9.62 -11.63 -2.30
N LEU A 20 8.99 -10.67 -1.62
CA LEU A 20 7.60 -10.29 -1.87
C LEU A 20 7.48 -9.15 -2.89
N SER A 21 8.58 -8.43 -3.15
CA SER A 21 8.57 -7.26 -4.04
C SER A 21 8.31 -7.63 -5.50
N PRO A 22 7.65 -6.77 -6.29
CA PRO A 22 7.47 -6.97 -7.73
C PRO A 22 8.79 -7.22 -8.48
N GLN A 23 9.89 -6.59 -8.03
CA GLN A 23 11.20 -6.75 -8.65
C GLN A 23 11.72 -8.19 -8.60
N ALA A 24 11.38 -8.97 -7.57
CA ALA A 24 11.82 -10.36 -7.45
C ALA A 24 11.27 -11.27 -8.57
N PHE A 25 10.18 -10.87 -9.22
CA PHE A 25 9.50 -11.65 -10.26
C PHE A 25 9.79 -11.15 -11.68
N ARG A 26 10.67 -10.16 -11.84
CA ARG A 26 11.09 -9.67 -13.17
C ARG A 26 12.20 -10.52 -13.75
N ALA A 27 12.12 -10.78 -15.04
CA ALA A 27 13.20 -11.41 -15.80
C ALA A 27 14.44 -10.49 -15.89
N ASP A 28 14.23 -9.18 -15.97
CA ASP A 28 15.29 -8.17 -15.94
C ASP A 28 15.32 -7.44 -14.59
N GLN A 29 16.39 -7.68 -13.82
CA GLN A 29 16.63 -7.05 -12.52
C GLN A 29 17.56 -5.84 -12.61
N THR A 30 18.01 -5.45 -13.81
CA THR A 30 19.00 -4.40 -14.00
C THR A 30 18.41 -2.98 -13.92
N THR A 31 17.10 -2.84 -14.12
CA THR A 31 16.40 -1.57 -13.91
C THR A 31 15.97 -1.46 -12.44
N PRO A 32 16.64 -0.63 -11.61
CA PRO A 32 16.24 -0.44 -10.23
C PRO A 32 14.88 0.26 -10.18
N VAL A 33 13.94 -0.34 -9.47
CA VAL A 33 12.60 0.25 -9.29
C VAL A 33 12.31 0.28 -7.81
N GLN A 34 11.92 1.47 -7.37
CA GLN A 34 11.69 1.72 -5.98
C GLN A 34 10.36 1.07 -5.56
N ALA A 35 10.46 -0.12 -4.96
CA ALA A 35 9.31 -0.84 -4.41
C ALA A 35 8.78 -0.22 -3.11
N THR A 36 9.58 0.64 -2.46
CA THR A 36 9.22 1.28 -1.18
C THR A 36 9.46 2.78 -1.20
N ALA A 37 8.58 3.60 -0.63
CA ALA A 37 8.78 5.04 -0.57
C ALA A 37 8.12 5.66 0.65
N TRP A 38 8.79 6.63 1.27
CA TRP A 38 8.16 7.54 2.23
C TRP A 38 7.26 8.54 1.50
N LEU A 39 6.01 8.66 1.92
CA LEU A 39 5.04 9.63 1.43
C LEU A 39 4.57 10.55 2.56
N GLY A 40 4.22 11.78 2.19
CA GLY A 40 3.79 12.81 3.13
C GLY A 40 4.29 14.19 2.74
N GLY A 41 3.76 15.21 3.40
CA GLY A 41 4.28 16.57 3.28
C GLY A 41 5.72 16.66 3.79
N SER A 42 6.51 17.55 3.17
CA SER A 42 7.93 17.72 3.53
C SER A 42 8.12 18.07 5.00
N ASP A 43 7.27 18.95 5.54
CA ASP A 43 7.33 19.38 6.94
C ASP A 43 7.01 18.21 7.89
N ALA A 44 5.97 17.42 7.59
CA ALA A 44 5.56 16.27 8.39
C ALA A 44 6.66 15.19 8.42
N LEU A 45 7.22 14.83 7.25
CA LEU A 45 8.31 13.85 7.15
C LEU A 45 9.60 14.34 7.83
N GLN A 46 9.91 15.64 7.74
CA GLN A 46 11.09 16.21 8.37
C GLN A 46 11.05 16.09 9.90
N GLN A 47 9.88 16.17 10.53
CA GLN A 47 9.74 15.98 11.99
C GLN A 47 10.16 14.58 12.44
N LEU A 48 10.12 13.57 11.55
CA LEU A 48 10.62 12.22 11.80
C LEU A 48 12.01 11.98 11.19
N GLY A 49 12.65 12.99 10.59
CA GLY A 49 13.96 12.86 9.96
C GLY A 49 13.95 12.19 8.59
N LEU A 50 12.78 12.10 7.96
CA LEU A 50 12.53 11.43 6.69
C LEU A 50 12.49 12.43 5.54
N ARG A 51 12.39 11.92 4.30
CA ARG A 51 12.27 12.74 3.09
C ARG A 51 11.21 12.16 2.15
N PRO A 52 10.35 13.01 1.52
CA PRO A 52 9.41 12.53 0.53
C PRO A 52 10.10 11.77 -0.60
N GLY A 53 9.56 10.63 -0.99
CA GLY A 53 10.08 9.78 -2.07
C GLY A 53 11.36 9.03 -1.72
N ALA A 54 11.95 9.18 -0.54
CA ALA A 54 13.10 8.39 -0.15
C ALA A 54 12.69 6.90 0.05
N PRO A 55 13.57 5.94 -0.26
CA PRO A 55 13.31 4.53 0.01
C PRO A 55 13.12 4.28 1.50
N VAL A 56 12.27 3.30 1.82
CA VAL A 56 12.03 2.88 3.21
C VAL A 56 13.11 1.89 3.61
N HIS A 57 13.89 2.23 4.63
CA HIS A 57 14.91 1.37 5.21
C HIS A 57 14.46 0.84 6.57
N ALA A 58 14.84 -0.40 6.88
CA ALA A 58 14.47 -1.05 8.14
C ALA A 58 14.80 -0.20 9.40
N PRO A 59 15.99 0.42 9.54
CA PRO A 59 16.28 1.25 10.72
C PRO A 59 15.34 2.46 10.86
N ASP A 60 15.03 3.14 9.75
CA ASP A 60 14.15 4.29 9.76
C ASP A 60 12.72 3.87 10.14
N LEU A 61 12.23 2.77 9.55
CA LEU A 61 10.91 2.21 9.84
C LEU A 61 10.80 1.75 11.30
N THR A 62 11.82 1.12 11.87
CA THR A 62 11.86 0.79 13.31
C THR A 62 11.67 2.03 14.17
N HIS A 63 12.36 3.13 13.85
CA HIS A 63 12.23 4.36 14.62
C HIS A 63 10.82 4.95 14.51
N VAL A 64 10.24 4.96 13.31
CA VAL A 64 8.88 5.48 13.08
C VAL A 64 7.83 4.65 13.82
N LEU A 65 7.91 3.31 13.76
CA LEU A 65 7.03 2.40 14.51
C LEU A 65 7.10 2.62 16.02
N LEU A 66 8.26 3.05 16.53
CA LEU A 66 8.45 3.37 17.94
C LEU A 66 8.12 4.84 18.27
N GLY A 67 7.56 5.59 17.32
CA GLY A 67 7.18 7.00 17.48
C GLY A 67 8.38 7.94 17.60
N ARG A 68 9.51 7.61 16.98
CA ARG A 68 10.79 8.32 17.14
C ARG A 68 11.31 8.88 15.83
N HIS A 69 12.02 9.99 15.93
CA HIS A 69 12.75 10.56 14.82
C HIS A 69 13.88 9.61 14.38
N ALA A 70 13.94 9.28 13.09
CA ALA A 70 14.80 8.25 12.50
C ALA A 70 16.30 8.44 12.77
N ARG A 71 16.78 9.69 12.85
CA ARG A 71 18.20 9.97 13.15
C ARG A 71 18.53 10.23 14.62
N SER A 72 17.75 11.06 15.31
CA SER A 72 18.07 11.48 16.68
C SER A 72 17.53 10.53 17.74
N GLY A 73 16.58 9.66 17.39
CA GLY A 73 15.90 8.75 18.33
C GLY A 73 14.96 9.45 19.32
N VAL A 74 14.82 10.78 19.24
CA VAL A 74 13.92 11.58 20.06
C VAL A 74 12.48 11.14 19.80
N ARG A 75 11.68 11.01 20.86
CA ARG A 75 10.26 10.67 20.74
C ARG A 75 9.50 11.86 20.15
N VAL A 76 8.74 11.58 19.09
CA VAL A 76 7.90 12.54 18.35
C VAL A 76 6.43 12.21 18.54
N LEU A 77 6.07 10.92 18.49
CA LEU A 77 4.72 10.43 18.73
C LEU A 77 4.67 9.73 20.10
N PRO A 78 3.74 10.11 21.01
CA PRO A 78 3.68 9.52 22.34
C PRO A 78 3.20 8.06 22.30
N ASP A 79 2.20 7.78 21.45
CA ASP A 79 1.54 6.48 21.31
C ASP A 79 1.44 6.13 19.81
N PRO A 80 2.51 5.54 19.23
CA PRO A 80 2.53 5.24 17.81
C PRO A 80 1.67 4.01 17.49
N ALA A 81 0.80 4.13 16.49
CA ALA A 81 0.09 3.01 15.89
C ALA A 81 0.42 2.93 14.39
N LEU A 82 0.21 1.76 13.82
CA LEU A 82 0.35 1.50 12.39
C LEU A 82 -1.03 1.22 11.81
N TYR A 83 -1.49 2.08 10.90
CA TYR A 83 -2.66 1.83 10.09
C TYR A 83 -2.24 1.34 8.72
N ASN A 84 -2.50 0.07 8.41
CA ASN A 84 -2.10 -0.55 7.15
C ASN A 84 -3.28 -0.53 6.16
N LEU A 85 -3.29 0.46 5.29
CA LEU A 85 -4.26 0.54 4.19
C LEU A 85 -3.70 -0.28 3.02
N VAL A 86 -4.38 -1.37 2.65
CA VAL A 86 -3.91 -2.29 1.62
C VAL A 86 -4.79 -2.21 0.40
N TYR A 87 -4.21 -1.78 -0.73
CA TYR A 87 -4.89 -1.89 -2.02
C TYR A 87 -4.48 -3.17 -2.72
N LEU A 88 -5.45 -4.01 -3.05
CA LEU A 88 -5.28 -5.20 -3.88
C LEU A 88 -5.63 -4.85 -5.33
N ALA A 89 -4.73 -5.14 -6.27
CA ALA A 89 -5.05 -5.01 -7.69
C ALA A 89 -6.02 -6.11 -8.13
N PRO A 90 -6.86 -5.88 -9.16
CA PRO A 90 -7.75 -6.89 -9.70
C PRO A 90 -7.01 -8.18 -10.08
N ARG A 91 -7.67 -9.33 -9.93
CA ARG A 91 -7.12 -10.65 -10.24
C ARG A 91 -6.59 -10.73 -11.67
N SER A 92 -7.33 -10.18 -12.64
CA SER A 92 -6.89 -10.14 -14.04
C SER A 92 -5.64 -9.29 -14.25
N LEU A 93 -5.51 -8.16 -13.55
CA LEU A 93 -4.35 -7.29 -13.63
C LEU A 93 -3.13 -7.98 -13.03
N SER A 94 -3.27 -8.60 -11.85
CA SER A 94 -2.20 -9.36 -11.20
C SER A 94 -1.70 -10.50 -12.09
N MET A 95 -2.61 -11.24 -12.74
CA MET A 95 -2.24 -12.27 -13.71
C MET A 95 -1.53 -11.70 -14.94
N ALA A 96 -2.12 -10.70 -15.59
CA ALA A 96 -1.56 -10.10 -16.80
C ALA A 96 -0.17 -9.52 -16.53
N TRP A 97 0.02 -8.84 -15.40
CA TRP A 97 1.28 -8.23 -14.98
C TRP A 97 2.46 -9.21 -15.02
N THR A 98 2.27 -10.48 -14.64
CA THR A 98 3.33 -11.50 -14.70
C THR A 98 3.84 -11.82 -16.10
N GLN A 99 3.07 -11.50 -17.13
CA GLN A 99 3.36 -11.82 -18.54
C GLN A 99 3.89 -10.62 -19.32
N LEU A 100 3.95 -9.44 -18.69
CA LEU A 100 4.38 -8.20 -19.33
C LEU A 100 5.91 -8.06 -19.33
N ASP A 101 6.41 -7.23 -20.23
CA ASP A 101 7.80 -6.77 -20.14
C ASP A 101 8.01 -5.83 -18.95
N ALA A 102 9.28 -5.62 -18.59
CA ALA A 102 9.65 -4.82 -17.43
C ALA A 102 9.11 -3.39 -17.51
N ALA A 103 9.09 -2.75 -18.69
CA ALA A 103 8.64 -1.38 -18.83
C ALA A 103 7.13 -1.26 -18.52
N ALA A 104 6.32 -2.18 -19.03
CA ALA A 104 4.88 -2.21 -18.77
C ALA A 104 4.57 -2.58 -17.30
N GLN A 105 5.32 -3.51 -16.70
CA GLN A 105 5.21 -3.83 -15.27
C GLN A 105 5.47 -2.60 -14.40
N ILE A 106 6.53 -1.85 -14.68
CA ILE A 106 6.89 -0.62 -13.97
C ILE A 106 5.78 0.43 -14.07
N ALA A 107 5.25 0.63 -15.28
CA ALA A 107 4.20 1.61 -15.52
C ALA A 107 2.91 1.29 -14.73
N ILE A 108 2.57 0.00 -14.59
CA ILE A 108 1.41 -0.46 -13.81
C ILE A 108 1.66 -0.28 -12.31
N GLU A 109 2.84 -0.67 -11.82
CA GLU A 109 3.20 -0.48 -10.41
C GLU A 109 3.21 1.00 -10.01
N GLU A 110 3.73 1.87 -10.86
CA GLU A 110 3.71 3.32 -10.66
C GLU A 110 2.28 3.86 -10.67
N ALA A 111 1.40 3.36 -11.55
CA ALA A 111 -0.01 3.72 -11.58
C ALA A 111 -0.71 3.35 -10.27
N ALA A 112 -0.48 2.15 -9.74
CA ALA A 112 -1.04 1.71 -8.47
C ALA A 112 -0.56 2.60 -7.30
N ARG A 113 0.75 2.87 -7.21
CA ARG A 113 1.31 3.78 -6.18
C ARG A 113 0.76 5.19 -6.28
N THR A 114 0.58 5.70 -7.51
CA THR A 114 -0.01 7.03 -7.74
C THR A 114 -1.48 7.08 -7.33
N GLY A 115 -2.24 6.00 -7.59
CA GLY A 115 -3.62 5.86 -7.12
C GLY A 115 -3.71 5.97 -5.60
N ILE A 116 -2.85 5.26 -4.87
CA ILE A 116 -2.80 5.34 -3.40
C ILE A 116 -2.40 6.72 -2.91
N HIS A 117 -1.43 7.37 -3.55
CA HIS A 117 -1.09 8.75 -3.16
C HIS A 117 -2.30 9.68 -3.28
N ARG A 118 -3.08 9.57 -4.37
CA ARG A 118 -4.33 10.35 -4.54
C ARG A 118 -5.39 10.00 -3.50
N MET A 119 -5.49 8.73 -3.13
CA MET A 119 -6.37 8.27 -2.05
C MET A 119 -5.96 8.93 -0.72
N LEU A 120 -4.67 8.97 -0.37
CA LEU A 120 -4.20 9.67 0.83
C LEU A 120 -4.47 11.17 0.80
N GLU A 121 -4.24 11.83 -0.34
CA GLU A 121 -4.59 13.25 -0.52
C GLU A 121 -6.10 13.51 -0.40
N HIS A 122 -6.93 12.54 -0.76
CA HIS A 122 -8.37 12.61 -0.54
C HIS A 122 -8.71 12.44 0.95
N LEU A 123 -8.18 11.40 1.60
CA LEU A 123 -8.37 11.15 3.04
C LEU A 123 -8.03 12.40 3.86
N MET A 124 -6.87 13.02 3.62
CA MET A 124 -6.46 14.22 4.34
C MET A 124 -7.44 15.39 4.18
N ARG A 125 -8.07 15.53 3.02
CA ARG A 125 -8.98 16.65 2.73
C ARG A 125 -10.42 16.42 3.18
N CYS A 126 -10.87 15.18 3.15
CA CYS A 126 -12.29 14.85 3.23
C CYS A 126 -12.68 14.09 4.50
N VAL A 127 -11.75 13.37 5.11
CA VAL A 127 -12.03 12.52 6.28
C VAL A 127 -11.57 13.23 7.55
N PRO A 128 -12.36 13.20 8.65
CA PRO A 128 -12.04 13.92 9.87
C PRO A 128 -10.97 13.19 10.72
N LEU A 129 -9.74 13.12 10.21
CA LEU A 129 -8.64 12.34 10.80
C LEU A 129 -8.03 12.93 12.08
N ILE A 130 -8.34 14.18 12.42
CA ILE A 130 -7.91 14.81 13.67
C ILE A 130 -9.07 14.73 14.67
N ASP A 131 -8.89 13.87 15.68
CA ASP A 131 -9.83 13.59 16.77
C ASP A 131 -11.26 13.19 16.31
N GLY A 132 -11.40 12.69 15.07
CA GLY A 132 -12.71 12.37 14.50
C GLY A 132 -13.53 13.60 14.10
N VAL A 133 -12.97 14.82 14.16
CA VAL A 133 -13.71 16.07 13.94
C VAL A 133 -13.26 16.83 12.70
N ARG A 134 -11.95 16.87 12.42
CA ARG A 134 -11.40 17.74 11.37
C ARG A 134 -10.46 17.02 10.41
N PRO A 135 -10.39 17.42 9.14
CA PRO A 135 -9.39 16.89 8.21
C PRO A 135 -7.96 17.23 8.64
N ALA A 136 -7.01 16.43 8.17
CA ALA A 136 -5.59 16.64 8.40
C ALA A 136 -4.96 17.48 7.29
N ARG A 137 -3.93 18.27 7.63
CA ARG A 137 -3.18 19.08 6.65
C ARG A 137 -2.19 18.25 5.85
N SER A 138 -1.60 17.23 6.48
CA SER A 138 -0.55 16.38 5.90
C SER A 138 -0.51 15.03 6.63
N PHE A 139 0.36 14.13 6.19
CA PHE A 139 0.55 12.80 6.75
C PHE A 139 2.02 12.35 6.70
N VAL A 140 2.29 11.24 7.37
CA VAL A 140 3.52 10.44 7.28
C VAL A 140 3.10 9.00 6.99
N ALA A 141 3.49 8.49 5.82
CA ALA A 141 3.22 7.12 5.43
C ALA A 141 4.41 6.45 4.74
N ALA A 142 4.46 5.13 4.77
CA ALA A 142 5.33 4.32 3.92
C ALA A 142 4.48 3.56 2.90
N LEU A 143 4.85 3.66 1.63
CA LEU A 143 4.38 2.76 0.58
C LEU A 143 5.31 1.59 0.42
N VAL A 144 4.75 0.40 0.27
CA VAL A 144 5.48 -0.83 -0.01
C VAL A 144 4.68 -1.67 -1.01
N SER A 145 5.25 -1.92 -2.19
CA SER A 145 4.64 -2.74 -3.23
C SER A 145 5.06 -4.20 -3.08
N HIS A 146 4.09 -5.11 -3.17
CA HIS A 146 4.26 -6.56 -3.16
C HIS A 146 3.56 -7.19 -4.39
N ALA A 147 3.97 -8.40 -4.78
CA ALA A 147 3.44 -9.13 -5.94
C ALA A 147 2.91 -10.54 -5.62
N VAL A 148 2.98 -10.98 -4.36
CA VAL A 148 2.47 -12.27 -3.89
C VAL A 148 1.89 -12.12 -2.49
N GLY A 149 0.82 -12.84 -2.16
CA GLY A 149 0.17 -12.74 -0.85
C GLY A 149 0.87 -13.54 0.24
N THR A 150 0.99 -14.86 0.07
CA THR A 150 1.53 -15.74 1.11
C THR A 150 2.92 -16.27 0.76
N ARG A 151 3.77 -16.47 1.78
CA ARG A 151 5.12 -17.05 1.64
C ARG A 151 5.12 -18.57 1.42
N SER A 152 4.01 -19.26 1.64
CA SER A 152 4.00 -20.73 1.77
C SER A 152 3.27 -21.43 0.65
N ALA A 153 4.04 -22.08 -0.23
CA ALA A 153 3.52 -23.02 -1.23
C ALA A 153 2.99 -24.33 -0.62
N ALA A 154 3.13 -24.54 0.70
CA ALA A 154 2.63 -25.74 1.38
C ALA A 154 1.09 -25.84 1.31
N ALA A 155 0.39 -24.73 1.07
CA ALA A 155 -1.05 -24.67 0.87
C ALA A 155 -1.48 -24.74 -0.61
N GLY A 156 -0.56 -24.97 -1.55
CA GLY A 156 -0.83 -25.03 -2.98
C GLY A 156 -0.10 -23.94 -3.78
N PRO A 157 -0.49 -23.72 -5.05
CA PRO A 157 0.08 -22.65 -5.87
C PRO A 157 -0.07 -21.28 -5.19
N ILE A 158 0.94 -20.43 -5.34
CA ILE A 158 0.90 -19.03 -4.91
C ILE A 158 0.48 -18.22 -6.13
N PRO A 159 -0.77 -17.71 -6.19
CA PRO A 159 -1.20 -16.87 -7.29
C PRO A 159 -0.47 -15.51 -7.24
N PRO A 160 -0.24 -14.87 -8.39
CA PRO A 160 0.27 -13.50 -8.39
C PRO A 160 -0.77 -12.57 -7.79
N MET A 161 -0.32 -11.65 -6.94
CA MET A 161 -1.17 -10.68 -6.26
C MET A 161 -0.42 -9.36 -6.16
N LEU A 162 -0.60 -8.50 -7.17
CA LEU A 162 -0.06 -7.15 -7.10
C LEU A 162 -0.86 -6.37 -6.07
N HIS A 163 -0.17 -5.82 -5.07
CA HIS A 163 -0.80 -5.00 -4.06
C HIS A 163 0.20 -4.01 -3.49
N VAL A 164 -0.32 -2.99 -2.83
CA VAL A 164 0.50 -1.97 -2.19
C VAL A 164 -0.01 -1.72 -0.80
N HIS A 165 0.89 -1.87 0.16
CA HIS A 165 0.71 -1.43 1.53
C HIS A 165 0.95 0.07 1.61
N CYS A 166 0.02 0.76 2.24
CA CYS A 166 0.18 2.11 2.71
C CYS A 166 0.12 2.11 4.23
N CYS A 167 1.29 2.10 4.85
CA CYS A 167 1.47 2.17 6.28
C CYS A 167 1.39 3.64 6.73
N LEU A 168 0.22 4.08 7.20
CA LEU A 168 -0.01 5.42 7.74
C LEU A 168 0.37 5.44 9.23
N PHE A 169 1.32 6.30 9.59
CA PHE A 169 1.88 6.37 10.94
C PHE A 169 1.43 7.60 11.73
N ALA A 170 1.17 8.70 11.01
CA ALA A 170 0.76 9.96 11.62
C ALA A 170 0.07 10.86 10.60
N VAL A 171 -0.76 11.75 11.14
CA VAL A 171 -1.34 12.89 10.44
C VAL A 171 -0.88 14.19 11.10
N GLN A 172 -0.85 15.26 10.32
CA GLN A 172 -0.43 16.58 10.78
C GLN A 172 -1.64 17.51 10.81
N ASP A 173 -1.84 18.20 11.92
CA ASP A 173 -2.88 19.22 12.03
C ASP A 173 -2.48 20.57 11.37
N GLU A 174 -3.35 21.56 11.48
CA GLU A 174 -3.12 22.92 10.93
C GLU A 174 -1.98 23.66 11.64
N ASP A 175 -1.76 23.38 12.93
CA ASP A 175 -0.68 23.96 13.75
C ASP A 175 0.68 23.28 13.47
N GLY A 176 0.67 22.20 12.68
CA GLY A 176 1.85 21.47 12.27
C GLY A 176 2.25 20.35 13.22
N ALA A 177 1.45 20.05 14.25
CA ALA A 177 1.72 18.96 15.18
C ALA A 177 1.36 17.61 14.55
N LEU A 178 2.19 16.60 14.80
CA LEU A 178 1.91 15.22 14.41
C LEU A 178 1.11 14.50 15.49
N THR A 179 0.05 13.80 15.07
CA THR A 179 -0.78 12.94 15.91
C THR A 179 -1.14 11.65 15.18
N GLN A 180 -1.72 10.68 15.90
CA GLN A 180 -2.31 9.49 15.27
C GLN A 180 -3.58 9.89 14.51
N PRO A 181 -3.87 9.27 13.36
CA PRO A 181 -5.17 9.46 12.72
C PRO A 181 -6.28 8.85 13.57
N ASP A 182 -7.47 9.44 13.50
CA ASP A 182 -8.67 8.88 14.11
C ASP A 182 -9.02 7.52 13.46
N GLU A 183 -8.92 6.45 14.26
CA GLU A 183 -9.17 5.08 13.81
C GLU A 183 -10.63 4.84 13.38
N PRO A 184 -11.66 5.26 14.15
CA PRO A 184 -13.05 5.13 13.71
C PRO A 184 -13.32 5.78 12.35
N ALA A 185 -12.74 6.96 12.08
CA ALA A 185 -12.89 7.63 10.79
C ALA A 185 -12.22 6.86 9.64
N LEU A 186 -11.10 6.17 9.88
CA LEU A 186 -10.45 5.32 8.89
C LEU A 186 -11.16 3.97 8.70
N ALA A 187 -11.77 3.45 9.76
CA ALA A 187 -12.48 2.18 9.78
C ALA A 187 -13.89 2.26 9.18
N ASP A 188 -14.36 3.45 8.81
CA ASP A 188 -15.68 3.65 8.22
C ASP A 188 -15.79 3.00 6.82
N ASP A 189 -16.84 2.19 6.64
CA ASP A 189 -17.06 1.42 5.40
C ASP A 189 -17.30 2.31 4.17
N ASP A 190 -17.93 3.48 4.33
CA ASP A 190 -18.13 4.43 3.22
C ASP A 190 -16.79 5.05 2.81
N VAL A 191 -15.95 5.41 3.79
CA VAL A 191 -14.60 5.93 3.56
C VAL A 191 -13.73 4.91 2.84
N GLN A 192 -13.74 3.65 3.27
CA GLN A 192 -12.97 2.58 2.62
C GLN A 192 -13.42 2.36 1.18
N ARG A 193 -14.74 2.29 0.94
CA ARG A 193 -15.30 2.14 -0.42
C ARG A 193 -14.95 3.32 -1.32
N GLU A 194 -14.97 4.55 -0.81
CA GLU A 194 -14.57 5.73 -1.58
C GLU A 194 -13.06 5.69 -1.91
N CYS A 195 -12.23 5.30 -0.94
CA CYS A 195 -10.79 5.14 -1.13
C CYS A 195 -10.46 4.12 -2.22
N ASP A 196 -11.06 2.92 -2.16
CA ASP A 196 -10.88 1.89 -3.18
C ASP A 196 -11.31 2.38 -4.56
N ALA A 197 -12.48 3.01 -4.65
CA ALA A 197 -12.98 3.56 -5.91
C ALA A 197 -12.05 4.60 -6.52
N LEU A 198 -11.38 5.44 -5.71
CA LEU A 198 -10.40 6.42 -6.18
C LEU A 198 -9.16 5.75 -6.78
N VAL A 199 -8.60 4.75 -6.08
CA VAL A 199 -7.43 4.01 -6.57
C VAL A 199 -7.78 3.27 -7.86
N GLU A 200 -8.91 2.56 -7.87
CA GLU A 200 -9.34 1.78 -9.03
C GLU A 200 -9.66 2.65 -10.24
N THR A 201 -10.36 3.76 -10.04
CA THR A 201 -10.66 4.71 -11.13
C THR A 201 -9.37 5.27 -11.74
N HIS A 202 -8.39 5.62 -10.90
CA HIS A 202 -7.10 6.09 -11.39
C HIS A 202 -6.38 5.00 -12.20
N LEU A 203 -6.30 3.79 -11.64
CA LEU A 203 -5.61 2.67 -12.25
C LEU A 203 -6.25 2.24 -13.58
N ALA A 204 -7.58 2.11 -13.62
CA ALA A 204 -8.32 1.79 -14.84
C ALA A 204 -8.07 2.83 -15.95
N ASN A 205 -8.15 4.13 -15.63
CA ASN A 205 -7.85 5.19 -16.59
C ASN A 205 -6.40 5.12 -17.10
N ARG A 206 -5.45 4.80 -16.22
CA ARG A 206 -4.05 4.67 -16.60
C ARG A 206 -3.81 3.44 -17.49
N LEU A 207 -4.47 2.32 -17.21
CA LEU A 207 -4.44 1.12 -18.05
C LEU A 207 -5.00 1.39 -19.44
N VAL A 208 -6.13 2.10 -19.55
CA VAL A 208 -6.68 2.52 -20.85
C VAL A 208 -5.68 3.40 -21.61
N ALA A 209 -5.03 4.36 -20.94
CA ALA A 209 -4.02 5.21 -21.55
C ALA A 209 -2.76 4.44 -22.01
N LEU A 210 -2.46 3.30 -21.38
CA LEU A 210 -1.39 2.38 -21.78
C LEU A 210 -1.83 1.41 -22.90
N GLY A 211 -3.08 1.49 -23.37
CA GLY A 211 -3.62 0.69 -24.48
C GLY A 211 -4.31 -0.60 -24.06
N TYR A 212 -4.49 -0.85 -22.76
CA TYR A 212 -5.26 -2.00 -22.27
C TYR A 212 -6.76 -1.75 -22.39
N ARG A 213 -7.52 -2.82 -22.59
CA ARG A 213 -8.98 -2.77 -22.50
C ARG A 213 -9.41 -3.20 -21.10
N VAL A 214 -10.24 -2.37 -20.47
CA VAL A 214 -10.80 -2.61 -19.15
C VAL A 214 -12.30 -2.84 -19.29
N ARG A 215 -12.82 -3.86 -18.60
CA ARG A 215 -14.25 -4.13 -18.46
C ARG A 215 -14.68 -3.70 -17.07
N ASN A 216 -15.76 -2.92 -17.01
CA ASN A 216 -16.37 -2.54 -15.73
C ASN A 216 -17.04 -3.75 -15.08
N THR A 217 -16.75 -3.99 -13.82
CA THR A 217 -17.29 -5.06 -12.98
C THR A 217 -17.91 -4.53 -11.69
N ALA A 218 -18.23 -3.24 -11.62
CA ALA A 218 -18.86 -2.64 -10.44
C ALA A 218 -20.11 -3.43 -10.01
N GLY A 219 -20.11 -3.86 -8.74
CA GLY A 219 -21.16 -4.72 -8.17
C GLY A 219 -20.99 -6.23 -8.38
N ALA A 220 -19.87 -6.67 -8.99
CA ALA A 220 -19.52 -8.09 -9.05
C ALA A 220 -18.95 -8.60 -7.70
N VAL A 221 -19.02 -9.91 -7.50
CA VAL A 221 -18.55 -10.60 -6.29
C VAL A 221 -17.03 -10.46 -6.08
N THR A 222 -16.28 -10.09 -7.13
CA THR A 222 -14.82 -9.98 -7.10
C THR A 222 -14.29 -8.81 -6.25
N GLY A 223 -15.15 -7.92 -5.77
CA GLY A 223 -14.77 -6.79 -4.91
C GLY A 223 -14.12 -5.61 -5.65
N HIS A 224 -13.88 -5.73 -6.95
CA HIS A 224 -13.24 -4.70 -7.77
C HIS A 224 -14.18 -4.10 -8.81
N SER A 225 -14.01 -2.80 -9.12
CA SER A 225 -14.82 -2.10 -10.13
C SER A 225 -14.41 -2.37 -11.58
N PHE A 226 -13.28 -3.04 -11.83
CA PHE A 226 -12.89 -3.45 -13.17
C PHE A 226 -12.03 -4.73 -13.22
N GLU A 227 -12.00 -5.35 -14.40
CA GLU A 227 -11.04 -6.39 -14.79
C GLU A 227 -10.46 -6.07 -16.18
N LEU A 228 -9.28 -6.57 -16.51
CA LEU A 228 -8.68 -6.52 -17.84
C LEU A 228 -9.38 -7.52 -18.80
N ASP A 229 -9.64 -7.07 -20.01
CA ASP A 229 -10.07 -7.96 -21.09
C ASP A 229 -8.96 -8.93 -21.50
N GLY A 230 -9.35 -10.13 -21.91
CA GLY A 230 -8.43 -11.16 -22.41
C GLY A 230 -7.91 -12.12 -21.34
N VAL A 231 -8.19 -11.88 -20.06
CA VAL A 231 -7.96 -12.88 -19.01
C VAL A 231 -9.17 -13.84 -18.92
N PRO A 232 -8.98 -15.16 -18.99
CA PRO A 232 -10.09 -16.11 -18.96
C PRO A 232 -10.93 -16.01 -17.68
N GLN A 233 -12.25 -15.87 -17.81
CA GLN A 233 -13.15 -15.79 -16.65
C GLN A 233 -13.06 -17.03 -15.76
N SER A 234 -12.87 -18.21 -16.33
CA SER A 234 -12.68 -19.46 -15.58
C SER A 234 -11.45 -19.45 -14.66
N LEU A 235 -10.44 -18.62 -14.94
CA LEU A 235 -9.30 -18.42 -14.06
C LEU A 235 -9.65 -17.44 -12.93
N LEU A 236 -10.41 -16.38 -13.23
CA LEU A 236 -10.84 -15.39 -12.25
C LEU A 236 -11.81 -15.97 -11.22
N ASP A 237 -12.68 -16.88 -11.66
CA ASP A 237 -13.68 -17.57 -10.82
C ASP A 237 -13.11 -18.77 -10.04
N ASN A 238 -11.83 -19.11 -10.24
CA ASN A 238 -11.20 -20.25 -9.57
C ASN A 238 -10.79 -19.90 -8.14
N GLU A 239 -11.74 -19.93 -7.21
CA GLU A 239 -11.48 -19.61 -5.80
C GLU A 239 -10.42 -20.50 -5.17
N ASP A 240 -10.27 -21.76 -5.58
CA ASP A 240 -9.21 -22.64 -5.06
C ASP A 240 -7.81 -22.14 -5.45
N PHE A 241 -7.65 -21.62 -6.67
CA PHE A 241 -6.41 -21.00 -7.11
C PHE A 241 -6.13 -19.70 -6.35
N TRP A 242 -7.17 -18.90 -6.10
CA TRP A 242 -7.05 -17.63 -5.39
C TRP A 242 -7.03 -17.77 -3.87
N ARG A 243 -7.33 -18.95 -3.31
CA ARG A 243 -7.42 -19.16 -1.86
C ARG A 243 -6.16 -18.79 -1.08
N ASN A 244 -5.00 -18.79 -1.73
CA ASN A 244 -3.71 -18.44 -1.14
C ASN A 244 -3.33 -16.95 -1.33
N THR A 245 -4.27 -16.09 -1.72
CA THR A 245 -4.12 -14.62 -1.65
C THR A 245 -4.49 -14.10 -0.28
N GLY A 246 -3.50 -13.96 0.59
CA GLY A 246 -3.61 -13.15 1.80
C GLY A 246 -2.22 -12.62 2.11
N CYS A 247 -2.05 -11.30 2.25
CA CYS A 247 -0.74 -10.76 2.57
C CYS A 247 -0.33 -11.21 3.98
N ALA A 248 0.90 -11.70 4.14
CA ALA A 248 1.43 -12.13 5.44
C ALA A 248 1.33 -11.02 6.51
N THR A 249 1.43 -9.74 6.11
CA THR A 249 1.40 -8.58 7.01
C THR A 249 -0.01 -8.11 7.39
N ALA A 250 -1.08 -8.76 6.90
CA ALA A 250 -2.46 -8.33 7.17
C ALA A 250 -3.03 -8.88 8.48
N GLY A 251 -2.24 -9.65 9.25
CA GLY A 251 -2.62 -10.13 10.57
C GLY A 251 -2.30 -9.10 11.66
N GLY A 252 -3.22 -8.16 11.85
CA GLY A 252 -3.40 -7.41 13.10
C GLY A 252 -4.63 -7.91 13.81
#